data_AF-A0A7K1JF63-F1
#
_entry.id   AF-A0A7K1JF63-F1
#
_cell.length_a   1.000
_cell.length_b   1.000
_cell.length_c   1.000
_cell.angle_alpha   90.00
_cell.angle_beta   90.00
_cell.angle_gamma   90.00
#
_symmetry.space_group_name_H-M   'P 1'
#
loop_
_entity.id
_entity.type
_entity.pdbx_description
1 polymer ?
#
loop_
_entity_poly.entity_id
_entity_poly.type
_entity_poly.pdbx_seq_one_letter_code
_entity_poly.pdbx_strand_id
1 'polypeptide(L)'
;MEVVEKPVDRIVERVRIETKQAPVSPAEAAQIVLNSPRACRTILESLARDADAGRLSESTHGPTLRAANQLLQSLRKARLIDDRTGNWR
;
A
#
# COMPACT_ATOMS: atom_id res chain seq x y z
N MET A 1 24.35 36.13 50.16
CA MET A 1 25.07 35.99 48.88
C MET A 1 25.90 34.72 49.00
N GLU A 2 25.79 33.68 48.19
CA GLU A 2 25.09 33.43 46.92
C GLU A 2 25.06 31.89 46.81
N VAL A 3 23.87 31.27 46.73
CA VAL A 3 23.76 29.80 46.60
C VAL A 3 23.87 29.47 45.12
N VAL A 4 25.05 29.03 44.70
CA VAL A 4 25.30 28.60 43.31
C VAL A 4 24.59 27.27 43.08
N GLU A 5 23.40 27.32 42.47
CA GLU A 5 22.74 26.14 41.92
C GLU A 5 23.59 25.59 40.77
N LYS A 6 24.02 24.32 40.90
CA LYS A 6 24.66 23.60 39.79
C LYS A 6 23.60 23.26 38.73
N PRO A 7 23.90 23.43 37.44
CA PRO A 7 22.97 23.06 36.38
C PRO A 7 22.78 21.54 36.38
N VAL A 8 21.52 21.09 36.41
CA VAL A 8 21.17 19.68 36.25
C VAL A 8 21.25 19.36 34.77
N ASP A 9 22.25 18.59 34.36
CA ASP A 9 22.37 18.08 33.00
C ASP A 9 21.17 17.18 32.68
N ARG A 10 20.24 17.71 31.88
CA ARG A 10 19.04 16.99 31.45
C ARG A 10 19.45 15.99 30.37
N ILE A 11 19.75 14.76 30.79
CA ILE A 11 20.00 13.65 29.86
C ILE A 11 18.71 13.37 29.10
N VAL A 12 18.65 13.77 27.83
CA VAL A 12 17.53 13.44 26.94
C VAL A 12 17.83 12.09 26.32
N GLU A 13 17.28 11.02 26.89
CA GLU A 13 17.44 9.67 26.36
C GLU A 13 16.81 9.59 24.96
N ARG A 14 17.65 9.56 23.92
CA ARG A 14 17.20 9.40 22.53
C ARG A 14 16.92 7.93 22.28
N VAL A 15 15.67 7.51 22.50
CA VAL A 15 15.20 6.16 22.16
C VAL A 15 15.30 5.97 20.64
N ARG A 16 16.22 5.11 20.21
CA ARG A 16 16.35 4.69 18.81
C ARG A 16 15.33 3.58 18.59
N ILE A 17 14.19 3.92 17.99
CA ILE A 17 13.17 2.92 17.64
C ILE A 17 13.68 2.14 16.43
N GLU A 18 14.31 1.00 16.66
CA GLU A 18 14.57 0.03 15.60
C GLU A 18 13.24 -0.59 15.19
N THR A 19 12.71 -0.19 14.04
CA THR A 19 11.56 -0.85 13.44
C THR A 19 12.01 -2.23 12.96
N LYS A 20 11.99 -3.23 13.84
CA LYS A 20 12.04 -4.64 13.44
C LYS A 20 10.79 -4.90 12.61
N GLN A 21 10.91 -4.77 11.29
CA GLN A 21 9.93 -5.34 10.37
C GLN A 21 10.05 -6.86 10.53
N ALA A 22 9.21 -7.43 11.40
CA ALA A 22 9.00 -8.86 11.38
C ALA A 22 8.60 -9.24 9.95
N PRO A 23 9.17 -10.31 9.37
CA PRO A 23 8.77 -10.75 8.04
C PRO A 23 7.30 -11.14 8.11
N VAL A 24 6.45 -10.26 7.58
CA VAL A 24 5.02 -10.44 7.55
C VAL A 24 4.74 -11.64 6.67
N SER A 25 3.98 -12.61 7.17
CA SER A 25 3.60 -13.77 6.36
C SER A 25 2.83 -13.31 5.11
N PRO A 26 2.86 -14.04 3.98
CA PRO A 26 2.11 -13.64 2.79
C PRO A 26 0.62 -13.42 3.06
N ALA A 27 0.03 -14.21 3.97
CA ALA A 27 -1.37 -14.06 4.40
C ALA A 27 -1.61 -12.77 5.18
N GLU A 28 -0.70 -12.43 6.10
CA GLU A 28 -0.78 -11.22 6.90
C GLU A 28 -0.51 -9.97 6.05
N ALA A 29 0.39 -10.06 5.07
CA ALA A 29 0.63 -9.00 4.10
C ALA A 29 -0.60 -8.79 3.21
N ALA A 30 -1.23 -9.88 2.75
CA ALA A 30 -2.50 -9.82 2.03
C ALA A 30 -3.58 -9.17 2.90
N GLN A 31 -3.66 -9.49 4.18
CA GLN A 31 -4.64 -8.90 5.10
C GLN A 31 -4.42 -7.40 5.32
N ILE A 32 -3.16 -6.96 5.44
CA ILE A 32 -2.80 -5.54 5.53
C ILE A 32 -3.22 -4.80 4.25
N VAL A 33 -2.97 -5.40 3.08
CA VAL A 33 -3.41 -4.83 1.80
C VAL A 33 -4.93 -4.76 1.76
N LEU A 34 -5.64 -5.85 2.04
CA LEU A 34 -7.10 -5.91 2.03
C LEU A 34 -7.75 -4.87 2.97
N ASN A 35 -7.13 -4.62 4.14
CA ASN A 35 -7.62 -3.68 5.13
C ASN A 35 -7.15 -2.23 4.90
N SER A 36 -6.26 -1.99 3.93
CA SER A 36 -5.68 -0.66 3.67
C SER A 36 -6.03 -0.17 2.26
N PRO A 37 -6.97 0.79 2.14
CA PRO A 37 -7.31 1.40 0.85
C PRO A 37 -6.10 1.98 0.12
N ARG A 38 -5.12 2.53 0.87
CA ARG A 38 -3.90 3.11 0.30
C ARG A 38 -2.98 2.04 -0.31
N ALA A 39 -2.81 0.90 0.36
CA ALA A 39 -1.98 -0.19 -0.15
C ALA A 39 -2.59 -0.79 -1.42
N CYS A 40 -3.91 -1.01 -1.42
CA CYS A 40 -4.66 -1.43 -2.60
C CYS A 40 -4.45 -0.48 -3.78
N ARG A 41 -4.56 0.84 -3.54
CA ARG A 41 -4.34 1.86 -4.58
C ARG A 41 -2.95 1.73 -5.21
N THR A 42 -1.88 1.66 -4.40
CA THR A 42 -0.51 1.55 -4.92
C THR A 42 -0.31 0.31 -5.78
N ILE A 43 -0.85 -0.84 -5.36
CA ILE A 43 -0.76 -2.09 -6.12
C ILE A 43 -1.49 -1.98 -7.46
N LEU A 44 -2.72 -1.44 -7.45
CA LEU A 44 -3.50 -1.24 -8.68
C LEU A 44 -2.80 -0.28 -9.64
N GLU A 45 -2.23 0.83 -9.14
CA GLU A 45 -1.45 1.77 -9.95
C GLU A 45 -0.20 1.11 -10.56
N SER A 46 0.50 0.24 -9.81
CA SER A 46 1.66 -0.49 -10.34
C SER A 46 1.24 -1.48 -11.44
N LEU A 47 0.18 -2.26 -11.19
CA LEU A 47 -0.34 -3.22 -12.17
C LEU A 47 -0.81 -2.54 -13.45
N ALA A 48 -1.43 -1.35 -13.35
CA ALA A 48 -1.81 -0.55 -14.51
C ALA A 48 -0.58 -0.14 -15.33
N ARG A 49 0.49 0.35 -14.68
CA ARG A 49 1.75 0.70 -15.37
C ARG A 49 2.40 -0.51 -16.05
N ASP A 50 2.34 -1.68 -15.43
CA ASP A 50 2.87 -2.91 -16.03
C ASP A 50 2.02 -3.37 -17.22
N ALA A 51 0.70 -3.19 -17.15
CA ALA A 51 -0.21 -3.46 -18.27
C ALA A 51 0.09 -2.54 -19.46
N ASP A 52 0.18 -1.23 -19.22
CA ASP A 52 0.45 -0.21 -20.25
C ASP A 52 1.82 -0.42 -20.92
N ALA A 53 2.80 -0.92 -20.16
CA ALA A 53 4.11 -1.28 -20.67
C ALA A 53 4.17 -2.66 -21.36
N GLY A 54 3.06 -3.38 -21.47
CA GLY A 54 3.00 -4.72 -22.08
C GLY A 54 3.74 -5.80 -21.28
N ARG A 55 4.00 -5.58 -19.98
CA ARG A 55 4.73 -6.52 -19.11
C ARG A 55 3.84 -7.59 -18.50
N LEU A 56 2.53 -7.43 -18.55
CA LEU A 56 1.59 -8.44 -18.09
C LEU A 56 1.38 -9.52 -19.17
N SER A 57 1.96 -10.70 -18.96
CA SER A 57 1.70 -11.88 -19.78
C SER A 57 0.60 -12.75 -19.19
N GLU A 58 -0.28 -13.30 -20.03
CA GLU A 58 -1.38 -14.17 -19.60
C GLU A 58 -0.88 -15.49 -18.98
N SER A 59 0.22 -16.04 -19.51
CA SER A 59 0.84 -17.27 -19.00
C SER A 59 1.33 -17.15 -17.55
N THR A 60 1.83 -15.97 -17.17
CA THR A 60 2.42 -15.73 -15.86
C THR A 60 1.43 -15.08 -14.89
N HIS A 61 0.53 -14.24 -15.40
CA HIS A 61 -0.36 -13.38 -14.60
C HIS A 61 -1.84 -13.76 -14.72
N GLY A 62 -2.17 -14.94 -15.26
CA GLY A 62 -3.55 -15.38 -15.45
C GLY A 62 -4.48 -15.20 -14.24
N PRO A 63 -4.09 -15.60 -13.01
CA PRO A 63 -4.90 -15.34 -11.81
C PRO A 63 -5.15 -13.85 -11.56
N THR A 64 -4.12 -13.00 -11.72
CA THR A 64 -4.21 -11.55 -11.56
C THR A 64 -5.13 -10.92 -12.59
N LEU A 65 -5.04 -11.35 -13.86
CA LEU A 65 -5.91 -10.87 -14.94
C LEU A 65 -7.38 -11.26 -14.69
N ARG A 66 -7.63 -12.50 -14.24
CA ARG A 66 -8.99 -12.92 -13.87
C ARG A 66 -9.56 -12.09 -12.73
N ALA A 67 -8.77 -11.85 -11.69
CA ALA A 67 -9.19 -11.02 -10.55
C ALA A 67 -9.47 -9.57 -10.98
N ALA A 68 -8.61 -8.99 -11.82
CA ALA A 68 -8.81 -7.64 -12.36
C ALA A 68 -10.10 -7.55 -13.19
N ASN A 69 -10.38 -8.55 -14.04
CA ASN A 69 -11.61 -8.58 -14.83
C ASN A 69 -12.88 -8.70 -13.96
N GLN A 70 -12.85 -9.54 -12.92
CA GLN A 70 -13.96 -9.65 -11.96
C GLN A 70 -14.20 -8.35 -11.19
N LEU A 71 -13.13 -7.65 -10.81
CA LEU A 71 -13.21 -6.33 -10.18
C LEU A 71 -13.83 -5.31 -11.15
N LEU A 72 -13.35 -5.25 -12.40
CA LEU A 72 -13.89 -4.36 -13.44
C LEU A 72 -15.40 -4.57 -13.64
N GLN A 73 -15.83 -5.83 -13.75
CA GLN A 73 -17.26 -6.17 -13.88
C GLN A 73 -18.08 -5.71 -12.66
N SER A 74 -17.53 -5.88 -11.45
CA SER A 74 -18.19 -5.45 -10.21
C SER A 74 -18.32 -3.93 -10.14
N LEU A 75 -17.27 -3.20 -10.52
CA LEU A 75 -17.27 -1.74 -10.56
C LEU A 75 -18.25 -1.18 -11.60
N ARG A 76 -18.31 -1.80 -12.80
CA ARG A 76 -19.31 -1.48 -13.83
C ARG A 76 -20.73 -1.69 -13.32
N LYS A 77 -20.99 -2.84 -12.68
CA LYS A 77 -22.29 -3.16 -12.08
C LYS A 77 -22.69 -2.13 -11.03
N ALA A 78 -21.73 -1.66 -10.24
CA ALA A 78 -21.91 -0.59 -9.27
C ALA A 78 -21.98 0.82 -9.89
N ARG A 79 -21.83 0.97 -11.22
CA ARG A 79 -21.77 2.24 -11.96
C ARG A 79 -20.69 3.20 -11.45
N LEU A 80 -19.60 2.66 -10.93
CA LEU A 80 -18.45 3.44 -10.45
C LEU A 80 -17.48 3.79 -11.59
N ILE A 81 -17.57 3.07 -12.69
CA ILE A 81 -16.81 3.29 -13.92
C ILE A 81 -17.75 3.19 -15.11
N ASP A 82 -17.56 4.08 -16.08
CA ASP A 82 -18.34 4.12 -17.31
C ASP A 82 -17.51 3.52 -18.45
N ASP A 83 -18.16 2.77 -19.33
CA ASP A 83 -17.50 2.01 -20.41
C ASP A 83 -16.82 2.89 -21.46
N ARG A 84 -17.07 4.20 -21.40
CA ARG A 84 -16.66 5.16 -22.44
C ARG A 84 -15.44 6.00 -22.10
N THR A 85 -14.99 6.01 -20.86
CA THR A 85 -13.84 6.84 -20.46
C THR A 85 -13.00 6.08 -19.45
N GLY A 86 -11.80 5.64 -19.87
CA GLY A 86 -10.75 5.17 -18.98
C GLY A 86 -10.20 6.31 -18.12
N ASN A 87 -11.06 7.02 -17.39
CA ASN A 87 -10.70 8.12 -16.52
C ASN A 87 -11.32 7.90 -15.15
N TRP A 88 -10.45 7.61 -14.19
CA TRP A 88 -10.77 7.37 -12.79
C TRP A 88 -11.27 8.69 -12.17
N ARG A 89 -12.50 8.73 -11.69
CA ARG A 89 -13.03 9.85 -10.89
C ARG A 89 -12.56 9.78 -9.44
#